data_AF-A0A374E454-F1
#
_entry.id   AF-A0A374E454-F1
#
_cell.length_a   1.000
_cell.length_b   1.000
_cell.length_c   1.000
_cell.angle_alpha   90.00
_cell.angle_beta   90.00
_cell.angle_gamma   90.00
#
_symmetry.space_group_name_H-M   'P 1'
#
loop_
_entity.id
_entity.type
_entity.pdbx_description
1 polymer ?
#
loop_
_entity_poly.entity_id
_entity_poly.type
_entity_poly.pdbx_seq_one_letter_code
_entity_poly.pdbx_strand_id
1 'polypeptide(L)'
;MYLCLEDSYARIQNRLYELTDEPTEMLYFSVMSDPIGGGLEEQIEGFMSEHRDLKIVFIDTLQMVRCSTDSSYGSDYKDLSVLKALADKLEITVIVVHHTRKCKDSDPFNMISGSTGLSGCVDGSMVLIETKRGSRNAKLYCVGRDIENAEINLQFDSDLKKWVVTDEPTAPKSKDNIFLAALYVYIKKKIDFSGTASELVSELKEITQEQFYPNRVTRDLVQNGYTLRKYEINFQYKRTRNGRLIILHYDRERDSSDSKNTSEVTSTS
;
A
#
# COMPACT_ATOMS: atom_id res chain seq x y z
N MET A 1 -9.85 -12.01 3.17
CA MET A 1 -9.73 -13.42 3.62
C MET A 1 -8.30 -13.67 4.08
N TYR A 2 -8.11 -14.42 5.16
CA TYR A 2 -6.81 -14.78 5.70
C TYR A 2 -6.76 -16.30 5.96
N LEU A 3 -5.86 -16.99 5.25
CA LEU A 3 -5.54 -18.40 5.47
C LEU A 3 -4.42 -18.52 6.50
N CYS A 4 -4.78 -18.73 7.77
CA CYS A 4 -3.88 -18.90 8.91
C CYS A 4 -3.55 -20.40 9.11
N LEU A 5 -2.81 -21.00 8.17
CA LEU A 5 -2.68 -22.46 8.04
C LEU A 5 -1.76 -23.11 9.08
N GLU A 6 -0.94 -22.31 9.76
CA GLU A 6 -0.08 -22.78 10.87
C GLU A 6 -0.68 -22.48 12.26
N ASP A 7 -1.83 -21.81 12.31
CA ASP A 7 -2.46 -21.35 13.54
C ASP A 7 -3.72 -22.14 13.89
N SER A 8 -4.10 -22.11 15.18
CA SER A 8 -5.38 -22.62 15.66
C SER A 8 -6.37 -21.48 15.86
N TYR A 9 -7.67 -21.77 15.81
CA TYR A 9 -8.71 -20.77 16.09
C TYR A 9 -8.49 -20.03 17.42
N ALA A 10 -8.11 -20.76 18.47
CA ALA A 10 -7.81 -20.16 19.77
C ALA A 10 -6.61 -19.20 19.71
N ARG A 11 -5.56 -19.53 18.95
CA ARG A 11 -4.39 -18.66 18.79
C ARG A 11 -4.74 -17.40 17.99
N ILE A 12 -5.55 -17.53 16.93
CA ILE A 12 -6.04 -16.39 16.14
C ILE A 12 -6.88 -15.46 17.01
N GLN A 13 -7.85 -16.02 17.75
CA GLN A 13 -8.74 -15.27 18.62
C GLN A 13 -7.96 -14.48 19.69
N ASN A 14 -7.01 -15.13 20.37
CA ASN A 14 -6.17 -14.47 21.36
C ASN A 14 -5.35 -13.33 20.76
N ARG A 15 -4.78 -13.52 19.55
CA ARG A 15 -4.01 -12.47 18.86
C ARG A 15 -4.88 -11.29 18.45
N LEU A 16 -6.11 -11.53 18.00
CA LEU A 16 -7.04 -10.47 17.63
C LEU A 16 -7.39 -9.59 18.83
N TYR A 17 -7.66 -10.20 19.99
CA TYR A 17 -7.94 -9.44 21.22
C TYR A 17 -6.77 -8.56 21.67
N GLU A 18 -5.53 -8.94 21.38
CA GLU A 18 -4.37 -8.09 21.69
C GLU A 18 -4.15 -6.96 20.65
N LEU A 19 -4.70 -7.09 19.44
CA LEU A 19 -4.42 -6.17 18.32
C LEU A 19 -5.48 -5.08 18.15
N THR A 20 -6.74 -5.41 18.38
CA THR A 20 -7.88 -4.51 18.21
C THR A 20 -9.03 -4.87 19.13
N ASP A 21 -9.66 -3.85 19.72
CA ASP A 21 -10.90 -3.99 20.48
C ASP A 21 -12.13 -4.06 19.55
N GLU A 22 -12.00 -3.58 18.31
CA GLU A 22 -13.06 -3.57 17.29
C GLU A 22 -12.61 -4.37 16.05
N PRO A 23 -12.94 -5.67 15.97
CA PRO A 23 -12.69 -6.46 14.78
C PRO A 23 -13.68 -6.06 13.67
N THR A 24 -13.21 -6.02 12.42
CA THR A 24 -14.07 -5.79 11.26
C THR A 24 -14.82 -7.06 10.85
N GLU A 25 -16.09 -6.93 10.50
CA GLU A 25 -16.90 -8.03 9.95
C GLU A 25 -16.42 -8.48 8.55
N MET A 26 -15.59 -7.69 7.88
CA MET A 26 -15.02 -7.99 6.56
C MET A 26 -13.76 -8.87 6.62
N LEU A 27 -13.33 -9.27 7.82
CA LEU A 27 -12.14 -10.09 8.03
C LEU A 27 -12.52 -11.55 8.32
N TYR A 28 -12.31 -12.39 7.31
CA TYR A 28 -12.59 -13.81 7.36
C TYR A 28 -11.31 -14.62 7.51
N PHE A 29 -11.31 -15.57 8.44
CA PHE A 29 -10.20 -16.48 8.71
C PHE A 29 -10.54 -17.91 8.28
N SER A 30 -9.56 -18.61 7.76
CA SER A 30 -9.59 -20.08 7.64
C SER A 30 -8.27 -20.66 8.13
N VAL A 31 -8.33 -21.78 8.84
CA VAL A 31 -7.16 -22.55 9.29
C VAL A 31 -6.88 -23.77 8.41
N MET A 32 -7.64 -23.94 7.33
CA MET A 32 -7.49 -25.02 6.37
C MET A 32 -7.64 -24.49 4.95
N SER A 33 -6.95 -25.12 4.01
CA SER A 33 -7.11 -24.87 2.58
C SER A 33 -6.71 -26.10 1.78
N ASP A 34 -7.20 -26.18 0.55
CA ASP A 34 -6.65 -27.10 -0.45
C ASP A 34 -5.27 -26.61 -0.91
N PRO A 35 -4.45 -27.49 -1.53
CA PRO A 35 -3.17 -27.08 -2.09
C PRO A 35 -3.34 -26.40 -3.45
N ILE A 36 -2.31 -25.64 -3.86
CA ILE A 36 -2.21 -24.98 -5.17
C ILE A 36 -2.33 -26.03 -6.28
N GLY A 37 -3.24 -25.83 -7.23
CA GLY A 37 -3.51 -26.77 -8.32
C GLY A 37 -4.30 -28.02 -7.89
N GLY A 38 -4.75 -28.06 -6.64
CA GLY A 38 -5.53 -29.16 -6.06
C GLY A 38 -6.85 -28.73 -5.42
N GLY A 39 -7.29 -27.48 -5.63
CA GLY A 39 -8.57 -26.97 -5.12
C GLY A 39 -8.50 -25.56 -4.53
N LEU A 40 -7.31 -25.02 -4.26
CA LEU A 40 -7.16 -23.71 -3.63
C LEU A 40 -7.78 -22.59 -4.47
N GLU A 41 -7.57 -22.65 -5.78
CA GLU A 41 -8.12 -21.68 -6.73
C GLU A 41 -9.65 -21.69 -6.68
N GLU A 42 -10.26 -22.87 -6.78
CA GLU A 42 -11.71 -23.04 -6.68
C GLU A 42 -12.26 -22.59 -5.34
N GLN A 43 -11.55 -22.82 -4.24
CA GLN A 43 -11.92 -22.34 -2.90
C GLN A 43 -11.97 -20.81 -2.85
N ILE A 44 -10.95 -20.13 -3.37
CA ILE A 44 -10.90 -18.65 -3.39
C ILE A 44 -11.96 -18.08 -4.34
N GLU A 45 -12.16 -18.71 -5.50
CA GLU A 45 -13.21 -18.31 -6.46
C GLU A 45 -14.61 -18.46 -5.88
N GLY A 46 -14.86 -19.58 -5.19
CA GLY A 46 -16.11 -19.83 -4.46
C GLY A 46 -16.34 -18.77 -3.39
N PHE A 47 -15.31 -18.48 -2.58
CA PHE A 47 -15.38 -17.44 -1.54
C PHE A 47 -15.68 -16.05 -2.14
N MET A 48 -15.01 -15.67 -3.24
CA MET A 48 -15.27 -14.41 -3.94
C MET A 48 -16.70 -14.33 -4.50
N SER A 49 -17.30 -15.47 -4.86
CA SER A 49 -18.68 -15.50 -5.37
C SER A 49 -19.71 -15.11 -4.31
N GLU A 50 -19.44 -15.48 -3.05
CA GLU A 50 -20.24 -15.17 -1.86
C GLU A 50 -19.90 -13.78 -1.30
N HIS A 51 -18.63 -13.36 -1.41
CA HIS A 51 -18.09 -12.10 -0.90
C HIS A 51 -17.49 -11.25 -2.03
N ARG A 52 -18.38 -10.61 -2.82
CA ARG A 52 -18.03 -9.86 -4.05
C ARG A 52 -17.12 -8.65 -3.82
N ASP A 53 -17.03 -8.20 -2.58
CA ASP A 53 -16.18 -7.10 -2.13
C ASP A 53 -14.79 -7.55 -1.66
N LEU A 54 -14.46 -8.86 -1.73
CA LEU A 54 -13.12 -9.34 -1.42
C LEU A 54 -12.07 -8.63 -2.29
N LYS A 55 -11.12 -7.98 -1.63
CA LYS A 55 -9.98 -7.30 -2.28
C LYS A 55 -8.63 -7.93 -1.98
N ILE A 56 -8.54 -8.71 -0.90
CA ILE A 56 -7.25 -9.22 -0.42
C ILE A 56 -7.37 -10.61 0.18
N VAL A 57 -6.43 -11.47 -0.20
CA VAL A 57 -6.24 -12.82 0.35
C VAL A 57 -4.83 -12.90 0.92
N PHE A 58 -4.73 -13.26 2.20
CA PHE A 58 -3.46 -13.62 2.84
C PHE A 58 -3.31 -15.13 2.90
N ILE A 59 -2.13 -15.64 2.57
CA ILE A 59 -1.76 -17.05 2.67
C ILE A 59 -0.57 -17.18 3.63
N ASP A 60 -0.80 -17.69 4.83
CA ASP A 60 0.20 -17.87 5.89
C ASP A 60 0.28 -19.34 6.29
N THR A 61 1.21 -20.15 5.75
CA THR A 61 2.37 -19.82 4.91
C THR A 61 2.29 -20.50 3.53
N LEU A 62 3.12 -20.06 2.57
CA LEU A 62 3.26 -20.72 1.25
C LEU A 62 3.46 -22.22 1.42
N GLN A 63 4.32 -22.63 2.36
CA GLN A 63 4.70 -24.03 2.57
C GLN A 63 3.50 -24.95 2.81
N MET A 64 2.44 -24.43 3.42
CA MET A 64 1.23 -25.18 3.76
C MET A 64 0.29 -25.40 2.56
N VAL A 65 0.40 -24.59 1.51
CA VAL A 65 -0.43 -24.71 0.30
C VAL A 65 0.30 -25.36 -0.88
N ARG A 66 1.60 -25.69 -0.75
CA ARG A 66 2.33 -26.34 -1.84
C ARG A 66 1.92 -27.80 -1.99
N CYS A 67 1.66 -28.23 -3.22
CA CYS A 67 1.48 -29.65 -3.53
C CYS A 67 2.76 -30.46 -3.38
N SER A 68 3.92 -29.85 -3.69
CA SER A 68 5.22 -30.52 -3.67
C SER A 68 6.19 -29.84 -2.70
N THR A 69 7.11 -30.62 -2.16
CA THR A 69 8.23 -30.09 -1.37
C THR A 69 9.45 -29.78 -2.24
N ASP A 70 9.35 -29.88 -3.58
CA ASP A 70 10.46 -29.56 -4.48
C ASP A 70 10.62 -28.04 -4.59
N SER A 71 11.82 -27.55 -4.29
CA SER A 71 12.19 -26.14 -4.36
C SER A 71 13.05 -25.82 -5.59
N SER A 72 12.88 -26.58 -6.68
CA SER A 72 13.49 -26.25 -7.96
C SER A 72 12.91 -24.96 -8.55
N TYR A 73 13.70 -24.28 -9.38
CA TYR A 73 13.25 -23.05 -10.05
C TYR A 73 11.91 -23.22 -10.77
N GLY A 74 11.75 -24.32 -11.51
CA GLY A 74 10.52 -24.60 -12.24
C GLY A 74 9.33 -24.88 -11.33
N SER A 75 9.53 -25.60 -10.22
CA SER A 75 8.48 -25.89 -9.23
C SER A 75 8.00 -24.61 -8.55
N ASP A 76 8.94 -23.83 -8.00
CA ASP A 76 8.65 -22.56 -7.33
C ASP A 76 7.93 -21.56 -8.24
N TYR A 77 8.41 -21.43 -9.49
CA TYR A 77 7.80 -20.52 -10.46
C TYR A 77 6.38 -20.96 -10.84
N LYS A 78 6.15 -22.27 -10.99
CA LYS A 78 4.84 -22.84 -11.31
C LYS A 78 3.84 -22.63 -10.16
N ASP A 79 4.24 -22.88 -8.92
CA ASP A 79 3.37 -22.70 -7.76
C ASP A 79 2.87 -21.25 -7.67
N LEU A 80 3.77 -20.27 -7.82
CA LEU A 80 3.38 -18.86 -7.76
C LEU A 80 2.69 -18.34 -9.02
N SER A 81 2.96 -18.92 -10.20
CA SER A 81 2.30 -18.47 -11.43
C SER A 81 0.80 -18.77 -11.42
N VAL A 82 0.40 -19.87 -10.77
CA VAL A 82 -1.01 -20.20 -10.51
C VAL A 82 -1.66 -19.13 -9.63
N LEU A 83 -1.04 -18.79 -8.49
CA LEU A 83 -1.56 -17.75 -7.59
C LEU A 83 -1.61 -16.37 -8.25
N LYS A 84 -0.60 -16.03 -9.07
CA LYS A 84 -0.56 -14.80 -9.85
C LYS A 84 -1.73 -14.74 -10.84
N ALA A 85 -1.91 -15.79 -11.63
CA ALA A 85 -3.00 -15.87 -12.60
C ALA A 85 -4.38 -15.75 -11.93
N LEU A 86 -4.53 -16.34 -10.73
CA LEU A 86 -5.74 -16.20 -9.92
C LEU A 86 -5.95 -14.76 -9.45
N ALA A 87 -4.91 -14.10 -8.93
CA ALA A 87 -4.96 -12.70 -8.51
C ALA A 87 -5.37 -11.77 -9.67
N ASP A 88 -4.76 -11.97 -10.85
CA ASP A 88 -5.07 -11.23 -12.06
C ASP A 88 -6.52 -11.49 -12.54
N LYS A 89 -6.96 -12.75 -12.53
CA LYS A 89 -8.33 -13.15 -12.93
C LYS A 89 -9.40 -12.53 -12.04
N LEU A 90 -9.14 -12.48 -10.74
CA LEU A 90 -10.11 -12.01 -9.74
C LEU A 90 -9.98 -10.52 -9.41
N GLU A 91 -8.97 -9.83 -9.94
CA GLU A 91 -8.65 -8.43 -9.64
C GLU A 91 -8.49 -8.18 -8.11
N ILE A 92 -7.82 -9.12 -7.43
CA ILE A 92 -7.55 -9.06 -5.99
C ILE A 92 -6.04 -9.04 -5.71
N THR A 93 -5.67 -8.59 -4.52
CA THR A 93 -4.30 -8.74 -4.02
C THR A 93 -4.14 -10.08 -3.31
N VAL A 94 -3.14 -10.88 -3.70
CA VAL A 94 -2.74 -12.09 -2.97
C VAL A 94 -1.40 -11.84 -2.29
N ILE A 95 -1.38 -11.88 -0.96
CA ILE A 95 -0.17 -11.77 -0.15
C ILE A 95 0.18 -13.14 0.40
N VAL A 96 1.38 -13.60 0.07
CA VAL A 96 1.88 -14.91 0.51
C VAL A 96 3.01 -14.71 1.51
N VAL A 97 2.85 -15.26 2.71
CA VAL A 97 3.90 -15.30 3.72
C VAL A 97 4.81 -16.48 3.44
N HIS A 98 6.12 -16.22 3.39
CA HIS A 98 7.11 -17.25 3.12
C HIS A 98 8.35 -17.09 3.99
N HIS A 99 8.99 -18.21 4.31
CA HIS A 99 10.12 -18.23 5.22
C HIS A 99 11.41 -17.79 4.55
N THR A 100 12.29 -17.20 5.34
CA THR A 100 13.69 -16.98 4.97
C THR A 100 14.56 -18.16 5.39
N ARG A 101 15.65 -18.42 4.64
CA ARG A 101 16.67 -19.40 5.02
C ARG A 101 17.56 -18.86 6.14
N LYS A 102 18.15 -19.76 6.92
CA LYS A 102 19.04 -19.40 8.05
C LYS A 102 20.39 -18.81 7.60
N CYS A 103 20.79 -19.05 6.36
CA CYS A 103 22.06 -18.58 5.83
C CYS A 103 21.92 -17.10 5.46
N LYS A 104 22.70 -16.26 6.15
CA LYS A 104 22.71 -14.82 5.92
C LYS A 104 23.27 -14.50 4.55
N ASP A 105 22.72 -13.47 3.94
CA ASP A 105 23.17 -12.90 2.69
C ASP A 105 23.20 -11.37 2.82
N SER A 106 24.06 -10.71 2.03
CA SER A 106 24.06 -9.25 1.96
C SER A 106 22.82 -8.72 1.26
N ASP A 107 22.29 -9.48 0.30
CA ASP A 107 21.02 -9.16 -0.34
C ASP A 107 19.89 -9.90 0.41
N PRO A 108 18.96 -9.17 1.04
CA PRO A 108 17.87 -9.77 1.80
C PRO A 108 16.96 -10.68 0.95
N PHE A 109 16.83 -10.41 -0.35
CA PHE A 109 15.98 -11.21 -1.24
C PHE A 109 16.61 -12.58 -1.57
N ASN A 110 17.93 -12.68 -1.53
CA ASN A 110 18.62 -13.97 -1.61
C ASN A 110 18.41 -14.84 -0.37
N MET A 111 17.87 -14.27 0.72
CA MET A 111 17.52 -15.04 1.92
C MET A 111 16.12 -15.64 1.86
N ILE A 112 15.32 -15.39 0.83
CA ILE A 112 14.03 -16.08 0.64
C ILE A 112 14.31 -17.59 0.47
N SER A 113 13.58 -18.45 1.20
CA SER A 113 13.76 -19.89 1.11
C SER A 113 13.28 -20.43 -0.25
N GLY A 114 14.05 -21.32 -0.87
CA GLY A 114 13.76 -21.86 -2.19
C GLY A 114 14.63 -21.20 -3.26
N SER A 115 14.10 -21.11 -4.47
CA SER A 115 14.80 -20.58 -5.64
C SER A 115 14.37 -19.15 -5.98
N THR A 116 15.14 -18.54 -6.88
CA THR A 116 14.80 -17.24 -7.50
C THR A 116 13.56 -17.31 -8.41
N GLY A 117 12.98 -18.50 -8.61
CA GLY A 117 11.69 -18.65 -9.31
C GLY A 117 10.54 -17.98 -8.56
N LEU A 118 10.62 -17.92 -7.23
CA LEU A 118 9.63 -17.23 -6.40
C LEU A 118 9.64 -15.72 -6.67
N SER A 119 10.79 -15.08 -6.46
CA SER A 119 10.95 -13.63 -6.66
C SER A 119 10.78 -13.20 -8.12
N GLY A 120 11.09 -14.08 -9.08
CA GLY A 120 10.88 -13.82 -10.51
C GLY A 120 9.41 -13.80 -10.94
N CYS A 121 8.52 -14.48 -10.21
CA CYS A 121 7.10 -14.62 -10.58
C CYS A 121 6.23 -13.46 -10.07
N VAL A 122 6.46 -13.04 -8.82
CA VAL A 122 5.65 -12.04 -8.11
C VAL A 122 5.83 -10.61 -8.63
N ASP A 123 4.85 -9.74 -8.36
CA ASP A 123 4.91 -8.32 -8.72
C ASP A 123 5.73 -7.49 -7.72
N GLY A 124 5.82 -7.95 -6.48
CA GLY A 124 6.65 -7.35 -5.45
C GLY A 124 7.08 -8.37 -4.39
N SER A 125 8.19 -8.08 -3.73
CA SER A 125 8.73 -8.87 -2.63
C SER A 125 9.05 -7.95 -1.46
N MET A 126 8.71 -8.41 -0.26
CA MET A 126 9.04 -7.71 0.99
C MET A 126 9.75 -8.68 1.93
N VAL A 127 10.91 -8.28 2.46
CA VAL A 127 11.71 -9.09 3.39
C VAL A 127 11.91 -8.32 4.68
N LEU A 128 11.39 -8.85 5.79
CA LEU A 128 11.55 -8.28 7.12
C LEU A 128 12.73 -8.94 7.85
N ILE A 129 13.72 -8.15 8.27
CA ILE A 129 14.92 -8.64 8.96
C ILE A 129 15.11 -7.90 10.27
N GLU A 130 15.13 -8.64 11.39
CA GLU A 130 15.59 -8.09 12.66
C GLU A 130 17.09 -7.79 12.62
N THR A 131 17.46 -6.58 13.07
CA THR A 131 18.85 -6.13 13.21
C THR A 131 19.67 -7.07 14.10
N LYS A 132 19.05 -7.54 15.18
CA LYS A 132 19.59 -8.54 16.10
C LYS A 132 18.39 -9.32 16.64
N ARG A 133 18.51 -10.65 16.68
CA ARG A 133 17.44 -11.52 17.19
C ARG A 133 16.94 -11.05 18.56
N GLY A 134 15.65 -10.80 18.67
CA GLY A 134 14.99 -10.33 19.89
C GLY A 134 15.16 -8.84 20.19
N SER A 135 15.83 -8.07 19.33
CA SER A 135 16.01 -6.62 19.53
C SER A 135 14.72 -5.84 19.33
N ARG A 136 13.73 -6.44 18.64
CA ARG A 136 12.50 -5.76 18.21
C ARG A 136 12.74 -4.58 17.26
N ASN A 137 13.97 -4.41 16.78
CA ASN A 137 14.32 -3.45 15.73
C ASN A 137 14.57 -4.22 14.44
N ALA A 138 13.81 -3.91 13.40
CA ALA A 138 13.88 -4.57 12.12
C ALA A 138 13.95 -3.57 10.97
N LYS A 139 14.29 -4.07 9.79
CA LYS A 139 14.20 -3.35 8.53
C LYS A 139 13.37 -4.16 7.55
N LEU A 140 12.42 -3.51 6.91
CA LEU A 140 11.60 -4.07 5.84
C LEU A 140 12.15 -3.60 4.50
N TYR A 141 12.66 -4.54 3.71
CA TYR A 141 13.16 -4.30 2.36
C TYR A 141 12.05 -4.58 1.37
N CYS A 142 11.75 -3.62 0.48
CA CYS A 142 10.69 -3.73 -0.51
C CYS A 142 11.27 -3.56 -1.92
N VAL A 143 10.89 -4.46 -2.83
CA VAL A 143 11.17 -4.35 -4.27
C VAL A 143 9.91 -4.72 -5.03
N GLY A 144 9.73 -4.17 -6.23
CA GLY A 144 8.63 -4.56 -7.10
C GLY A 144 8.75 -3.99 -8.49
N ARG A 145 7.87 -4.45 -9.38
CA ARG A 145 7.87 -4.05 -10.80
C ARG A 145 7.48 -2.59 -10.99
N ASP A 146 6.55 -2.10 -10.17
CA ASP A 146 5.93 -0.78 -10.29
C ASP A 146 6.24 0.16 -9.12
N ILE A 147 7.21 -0.19 -8.27
CA ILE A 147 7.63 0.62 -7.11
C ILE A 147 9.14 0.84 -7.10
N GLU A 148 9.58 1.95 -6.52
CA GLU A 148 10.99 2.13 -6.19
C GLU A 148 11.39 1.20 -5.04
N ASN A 149 12.63 0.74 -5.07
CA ASN A 149 13.18 -0.04 -3.97
C ASN A 149 13.19 0.81 -2.71
N ALA A 150 12.65 0.26 -1.62
CA ALA A 150 12.52 0.95 -0.35
C ALA A 150 13.08 0.12 0.80
N GLU A 151 13.69 0.80 1.76
CA GLU A 151 14.11 0.24 3.04
C GLU A 151 13.42 1.01 4.14
N ILE A 152 12.62 0.32 4.94
CA ILE A 152 11.82 0.94 6.00
C ILE A 152 12.31 0.44 7.35
N ASN A 153 12.80 1.33 8.23
CA ASN A 153 13.17 0.95 9.59
C ASN A 153 11.92 0.84 10.47
N LEU A 154 11.83 -0.26 11.20
CA LEU A 154 10.69 -0.62 12.02
C LEU A 154 11.14 -0.96 13.45
N GLN A 155 10.33 -0.57 14.43
CA GLN A 155 10.45 -1.02 15.81
C GLN A 155 9.14 -1.68 16.24
N PHE A 156 9.22 -2.86 16.84
CA PHE A 156 8.05 -3.56 17.35
C PHE A 156 7.66 -3.01 18.73
N ASP A 157 6.49 -2.39 18.78
CA ASP A 157 5.85 -1.95 20.00
C ASP A 157 5.24 -3.17 20.70
N SER A 158 5.70 -3.42 21.92
CA SER A 158 5.34 -4.60 22.71
C SER A 158 3.97 -4.50 23.34
N ASP A 159 3.50 -3.27 23.57
CA ASP A 159 2.24 -2.97 24.23
C ASP A 159 1.12 -2.94 23.19
N LEU A 160 1.38 -2.31 22.03
CA LEU A 160 0.45 -2.24 20.90
C LEU A 160 0.47 -3.47 19.99
N LYS A 161 1.44 -4.38 20.17
CA LYS A 161 1.71 -5.56 19.31
C LYS A 161 1.85 -5.21 17.82
N LYS A 162 2.43 -4.05 17.51
CA LYS A 162 2.52 -3.50 16.14
C LYS A 162 3.95 -3.13 15.78
N TRP A 163 4.30 -3.30 14.51
CA TRP A 163 5.51 -2.69 13.95
C TRP A 163 5.24 -1.22 13.66
N VAL A 164 6.05 -0.34 14.24
CA VAL A 164 5.98 1.12 14.07
C VAL A 164 7.14 1.55 13.19
N VAL A 165 6.86 2.38 12.19
CA VAL A 165 7.90 2.98 11.34
C VAL A 165 8.70 3.98 12.16
N THR A 166 10.01 3.76 12.24
CA THR A 166 10.94 4.62 12.98
C THR A 166 11.79 5.50 12.09
N ASP A 167 11.67 5.34 10.77
CA ASP A 167 12.23 6.33 9.86
C ASP A 167 11.67 7.70 10.25
N GLU A 168 12.56 8.69 10.33
CA GLU A 168 12.06 10.05 10.22
C GLU A 168 11.21 10.12 8.95
N PRO A 169 10.15 10.95 8.90
CA PRO A 169 9.52 11.27 7.64
C PRO A 169 10.51 12.05 6.76
N THR A 170 11.55 11.38 6.28
CA THR A 170 12.04 11.56 4.94
C THR A 170 10.88 11.17 4.04
N ALA A 171 9.94 12.12 3.90
CA ALA A 171 9.28 12.32 2.62
C ALA A 171 10.40 12.12 1.60
N PRO A 172 10.28 11.15 0.67
CA PRO A 172 11.35 10.87 -0.25
C PRO A 172 11.79 12.21 -0.81
N LYS A 173 13.10 12.50 -0.78
CA LYS A 173 13.68 13.60 -1.57
C LYS A 173 13.59 13.22 -3.06
N SER A 174 12.47 12.67 -3.50
CA SER A 174 12.13 12.70 -4.91
C SER A 174 11.82 14.15 -5.22
N LYS A 175 12.37 14.64 -6.32
CA LYS A 175 11.94 15.92 -6.89
C LYS A 175 10.45 15.90 -7.28
N ASP A 176 9.77 14.76 -7.15
CA ASP A 176 8.42 14.51 -7.64
C ASP A 176 7.31 15.13 -6.80
N ASN A 177 7.61 15.72 -5.63
CA ASN A 177 6.57 16.43 -4.87
C ASN A 177 6.85 17.89 -4.52
N ILE A 178 7.96 18.47 -4.99
CA ILE A 178 8.17 19.91 -4.83
C ILE A 178 7.10 20.70 -5.61
N PHE A 179 6.68 20.16 -6.77
CA PHE A 179 5.58 20.72 -7.54
C PHE A 179 4.27 20.72 -6.75
N LEU A 180 3.83 19.59 -6.18
CA LEU A 180 2.58 19.55 -5.41
C LEU A 180 2.66 20.35 -4.12
N ALA A 181 3.81 20.35 -3.44
CA ALA A 181 4.00 21.17 -2.24
C ALA A 181 3.87 22.66 -2.56
N ALA A 182 4.55 23.13 -3.63
CA ALA A 182 4.42 24.51 -4.08
C ALA A 182 2.99 24.84 -4.51
N LEU A 183 2.33 23.92 -5.23
CA LEU A 183 0.95 24.05 -5.66
C LEU A 183 -0.02 24.15 -4.48
N TYR A 184 0.17 23.33 -3.45
CA TYR A 184 -0.65 23.34 -2.24
C TYR A 184 -0.54 24.68 -1.53
N VAL A 185 0.68 25.17 -1.30
CA VAL A 185 0.92 26.49 -0.68
C VAL A 185 0.30 27.61 -1.52
N TYR A 186 0.40 27.53 -2.84
CA TYR A 186 -0.19 28.50 -3.77
C TYR A 186 -1.70 28.57 -3.65
N ILE A 187 -2.36 27.42 -3.84
CA ILE A 187 -3.81 27.35 -3.96
C ILE A 187 -4.48 27.56 -2.60
N LYS A 188 -3.83 27.19 -1.49
CA LYS A 188 -4.33 27.53 -0.15
C LYS A 188 -4.40 29.05 0.08
N LYS A 189 -3.48 29.82 -0.53
CA LYS A 189 -3.46 31.29 -0.46
C LYS A 189 -4.44 31.94 -1.44
N LYS A 190 -4.48 31.46 -2.70
CA LYS A 190 -5.27 32.07 -3.78
C LYS A 190 -6.71 31.56 -3.88
N ILE A 191 -6.98 30.39 -3.31
CA ILE A 191 -8.25 29.62 -3.33
C ILE A 191 -8.62 29.10 -4.70
N ASP A 192 -8.53 29.94 -5.72
CA ASP A 192 -8.87 29.60 -7.10
C ASP A 192 -7.72 29.89 -8.03
N PHE A 193 -7.57 29.03 -9.04
CA PHE A 193 -6.73 29.30 -10.20
C PHE A 193 -7.43 28.79 -11.46
N SER A 194 -7.45 29.63 -12.49
CA SER A 194 -7.88 29.26 -13.83
C SER A 194 -6.93 29.87 -14.85
N GLY A 195 -6.13 29.03 -15.51
CA GLY A 195 -5.11 29.48 -16.44
C GLY A 195 -4.42 28.35 -17.19
N THR A 196 -3.47 28.72 -18.03
CA THR A 196 -2.60 27.80 -18.76
C THR A 196 -1.52 27.22 -17.84
N ALA A 197 -0.88 26.13 -18.30
CA ALA A 197 0.25 25.55 -17.59
C ALA A 197 1.42 26.55 -17.41
N SER A 198 1.65 27.43 -18.38
CA SER A 198 2.70 28.46 -18.32
C SER A 198 2.40 29.52 -17.27
N GLU A 199 1.14 29.95 -17.19
CA GLU A 199 0.69 30.89 -16.15
C GLU A 199 0.82 30.27 -14.76
N LEU A 200 0.39 29.01 -14.58
CA LEU A 200 0.55 28.32 -13.30
C LEU A 200 2.03 28.22 -12.89
N VAL A 201 2.92 27.84 -13.81
CA VAL A 201 4.36 27.80 -13.53
C VAL A 201 4.91 29.19 -13.17
N SER A 202 4.42 30.25 -13.80
CA SER A 202 4.84 31.62 -13.48
C SER A 202 4.45 32.00 -12.05
N GLU A 203 3.24 31.64 -11.63
CA GLU A 203 2.73 31.90 -10.28
C GLU A 203 3.51 31.11 -9.22
N LEU A 204 3.88 29.86 -9.50
CA LEU A 204 4.65 29.02 -8.57
C LEU A 204 6.06 29.55 -8.29
N LYS A 205 6.62 30.42 -9.14
CA LYS A 205 7.93 31.07 -8.90
C LYS A 205 7.92 31.97 -7.68
N GLU A 206 6.76 32.45 -7.22
CA GLU A 206 6.65 33.22 -5.98
C GLU A 206 6.83 32.35 -4.73
N ILE A 207 6.75 31.02 -4.88
CA ILE A 207 6.75 30.07 -3.75
C ILE A 207 8.04 29.28 -3.70
N THR A 208 8.59 28.91 -4.86
CA THR A 208 9.80 28.11 -4.95
C THR A 208 10.70 28.57 -6.09
N GLN A 209 12.02 28.42 -5.89
CA GLN A 209 13.02 28.67 -6.92
C GLN A 209 13.23 27.46 -7.85
N GLU A 210 12.52 26.36 -7.61
CA GLU A 210 12.59 25.17 -8.45
C GLU A 210 12.04 25.42 -9.86
N GLN A 211 12.70 24.82 -10.86
CA GLN A 211 12.30 24.96 -12.24
C GLN A 211 11.24 23.93 -12.62
N PHE A 212 10.03 24.41 -12.92
CA PHE A 212 8.95 23.60 -13.48
C PHE A 212 8.80 23.83 -14.98
N TYR A 213 8.39 22.78 -15.70
CA TYR A 213 8.23 22.82 -17.15
C TYR A 213 6.73 22.76 -17.52
N PRO A 214 6.17 23.78 -18.21
CA PRO A 214 4.74 23.85 -18.53
C PRO A 214 4.18 22.62 -19.27
N ASN A 215 4.99 21.96 -20.10
CA ASN A 215 4.59 20.76 -20.83
C ASN A 215 4.37 19.53 -19.93
N ARG A 216 4.90 19.51 -18.71
CA ARG A 216 4.71 18.43 -17.72
C ARG A 216 3.54 18.65 -16.78
N VAL A 217 3.19 19.90 -16.50
CA VAL A 217 2.20 20.32 -15.48
C VAL A 217 0.90 19.53 -15.54
N THR A 218 0.25 19.44 -16.71
CA THR A 218 -1.03 18.71 -16.80
C THR A 218 -0.86 17.23 -16.47
N ARG A 219 0.21 16.59 -16.94
CA ARG A 219 0.48 15.17 -16.65
C ARG A 219 0.72 14.98 -15.16
N ASP A 220 1.53 15.83 -14.56
CA ASP A 220 1.88 15.76 -13.14
C ASP A 220 0.63 16.00 -12.26
N LEU A 221 -0.29 16.89 -12.65
CA LEU A 221 -1.61 17.07 -12.00
C LEU A 221 -2.53 15.86 -12.15
N VAL A 222 -2.57 15.23 -13.34
CA VAL A 222 -3.38 14.03 -13.60
C VAL A 222 -2.88 12.83 -12.80
N GLN A 223 -1.56 12.59 -12.80
CA GLN A 223 -0.94 11.49 -12.06
C GLN A 223 -1.16 11.59 -10.55
N ASN A 224 -1.29 12.82 -10.03
CA ASN A 224 -1.47 13.08 -8.60
C ASN A 224 -2.93 13.41 -8.21
N GLY A 225 -3.91 13.09 -9.06
CA GLY A 225 -5.31 13.45 -8.82
C GLY A 225 -5.88 12.96 -7.49
N TYR A 226 -5.48 11.78 -7.03
CA TYR A 226 -5.88 11.24 -5.71
C TYR A 226 -5.30 12.08 -4.56
N THR A 227 -4.01 12.39 -4.64
CA THR A 227 -3.29 13.21 -3.66
C THR A 227 -3.86 14.62 -3.57
N LEU A 228 -4.18 15.24 -4.71
CA LEU A 228 -4.82 16.56 -4.76
C LEU A 228 -6.16 16.56 -4.02
N ARG A 229 -7.00 15.54 -4.24
CA ARG A 229 -8.27 15.41 -3.51
C ARG A 229 -8.10 15.21 -2.02
N LYS A 230 -7.09 14.44 -1.59
CA LYS A 230 -6.74 14.27 -0.17
C LYS A 230 -6.37 15.61 0.48
N TYR A 231 -5.79 16.52 -0.28
CA TYR A 231 -5.47 17.89 0.14
C TYR A 231 -6.58 18.90 -0.20
N GLU A 232 -7.79 18.44 -0.52
CA GLU A 232 -8.97 19.30 -0.77
C GLU A 232 -8.82 20.23 -1.98
N ILE A 233 -7.91 19.86 -2.90
CA ILE A 233 -7.71 20.56 -4.16
C ILE A 233 -8.52 19.84 -5.24
N ASN A 234 -9.55 20.51 -5.72
CA ASN A 234 -10.30 20.11 -6.89
C ASN A 234 -9.54 20.52 -8.15
N PHE A 235 -9.14 19.54 -8.96
CA PHE A 235 -8.48 19.76 -10.24
C PHE A 235 -9.36 19.34 -11.42
N GLN A 236 -9.49 20.24 -12.39
CA GLN A 236 -10.11 19.98 -13.69
C GLN A 236 -9.28 20.62 -14.80
N TYR A 237 -9.44 20.15 -16.03
CA TYR A 237 -8.92 20.84 -17.20
C TYR A 237 -9.84 20.69 -18.40
N LYS A 238 -9.84 21.69 -19.29
CA LYS A 238 -10.58 21.64 -20.56
C LYS A 238 -9.74 22.14 -21.72
N ARG A 239 -10.03 21.64 -22.92
CA ARG A 239 -9.37 22.11 -24.15
C ARG A 239 -9.98 23.44 -24.59
N THR A 240 -9.14 24.40 -24.95
CA THR A 240 -9.51 25.69 -25.53
C THR A 240 -8.74 25.91 -26.82
N ARG A 241 -9.07 26.99 -27.56
CA ARG A 241 -8.33 27.38 -28.78
C ARG A 241 -6.85 27.68 -28.50
N ASN A 242 -6.50 28.08 -27.27
CA ASN A 242 -5.15 28.50 -26.88
C ASN A 242 -4.38 27.42 -26.09
N GLY A 243 -4.95 26.22 -25.88
CA GLY A 243 -4.30 25.14 -25.16
C GLY A 243 -5.21 24.41 -24.17
N ARG A 244 -4.64 23.83 -23.11
CA ARG A 244 -5.42 23.28 -21.99
C ARG A 244 -5.56 24.37 -20.94
N LEU A 245 -6.80 24.68 -20.56
CA LEU A 245 -7.10 25.51 -19.40
C LEU A 245 -7.17 24.60 -18.18
N ILE A 246 -6.32 24.87 -17.19
CA ILE A 246 -6.27 24.21 -15.89
C ILE A 246 -7.15 25.00 -14.93
N ILE A 247 -7.98 24.31 -14.17
CA ILE A 247 -8.88 24.86 -13.16
C ILE A 247 -8.57 24.15 -11.85
N LEU A 248 -8.22 24.93 -10.82
CA LEU A 248 -7.91 24.47 -9.48
C LEU A 248 -8.76 25.24 -8.48
N HIS A 249 -9.32 24.55 -7.51
CA HIS A 249 -10.08 25.15 -6.41
C HIS A 249 -9.71 24.45 -5.09
N TYR A 250 -9.45 25.22 -4.05
CA TYR A 250 -9.21 24.73 -2.70
C TYR A 250 -10.48 24.87 -1.85
N ASP A 251 -11.03 23.73 -1.42
CA ASP A 251 -12.26 23.67 -0.62
C ASP A 251 -11.95 23.90 0.87
N ARG A 252 -12.29 25.10 1.38
CA ARG A 252 -12.01 25.50 2.77
C ARG A 252 -12.90 24.83 3.82
N GLU A 253 -14.05 24.27 3.44
CA GLU A 253 -15.03 23.77 4.40
C GLU A 253 -14.69 22.37 4.93
N ARG A 254 -13.80 21.64 4.24
CA ARG A 254 -13.33 20.31 4.66
C ARG A 254 -12.11 20.36 5.60
N ASP A 255 -11.26 21.39 5.51
CA ASP A 255 -10.09 21.60 6.40
C ASP A 255 -10.53 21.93 7.86
N SER A 256 -11.81 22.27 8.08
CA SER A 256 -12.36 22.70 9.38
C SER A 256 -13.17 21.64 10.14
N SER A 257 -13.37 20.43 9.61
CA SER A 257 -14.19 19.43 10.28
C SER A 257 -13.53 18.71 11.47
N ASP A 258 -12.27 19.01 11.80
CA ASP A 258 -11.58 18.40 12.96
C ASP A 258 -11.64 19.23 14.26
N SER A 259 -12.49 20.26 14.34
CA SER A 259 -12.48 21.11 15.55
C SER A 259 -13.82 21.66 16.06
N LYS A 260 -14.97 21.05 15.72
CA LYS A 260 -16.24 21.36 16.41
C LYS A 260 -17.29 20.25 16.24
N ASN A 261 -17.36 19.35 17.22
CA ASN A 261 -18.62 18.77 17.69
C ASN A 261 -18.50 18.42 19.18
N THR A 262 -18.33 19.45 19.99
CA THR A 262 -18.56 19.43 21.44
C THR A 262 -19.32 20.69 21.83
N SER A 263 -20.64 20.68 21.68
CA SER A 263 -21.55 21.60 22.38
C SER A 263 -22.95 20.95 22.37
N GLU A 264 -23.36 20.36 23.48
CA GLU A 264 -24.22 20.96 24.50
C GLU A 264 -25.63 20.38 24.41
N VAL A 265 -25.85 19.32 25.21
CA VAL A 265 -27.18 18.87 25.61
C VAL A 265 -27.74 19.94 26.52
N THR A 266 -28.63 20.79 26.00
CA THR A 266 -29.43 21.69 26.81
C THR A 266 -30.65 20.93 27.31
N SER A 267 -30.68 20.69 28.62
CA SER A 267 -31.88 20.31 29.35
C SER A 267 -32.98 21.36 29.16
N THR A 268 -34.21 20.94 28.88
CA THR A 268 -35.41 21.65 29.35
C THR A 268 -36.62 20.71 29.39
N SER A 269 -37.16 20.60 30.61
CA SER A 269 -38.55 20.35 31.01
C SER A 269 -39.21 19.01 30.69
#